data_AF-A0A2T6BQG5-F1
#
_entry.id   AF-A0A2T6BQG5-F1
#
_cell.length_a   1.000
_cell.length_b   1.000
_cell.length_c   1.000
_cell.angle_alpha   90.00
_cell.angle_beta   90.00
_cell.angle_gamma   90.00
#
_symmetry.space_group_name_H-M   'P 1'
#
loop_
_entity.id
_entity.type
_entity.pdbx_description
1 polymer ?
#
loop_
_entity_poly.entity_id
_entity_poly.type
_entity_poly.pdbx_seq_one_letter_code
_entity_poly.pdbx_strand_id
1 'polypeptide(L)' 'MKEYTCHHCEHQVTSIHPVTFYEQERERNELLCDDCYSEWLESMKG' A
#
# COMPACT_ATOMS: atom_id res chain seq x y z
N MET A 1 -10.46 -1.47 -18.04
CA MET A 1 -9.26 -1.37 -17.18
C MET A 1 -9.73 -1.59 -15.75
N LYS A 2 -9.00 -2.35 -14.93
CA LYS A 2 -9.37 -2.50 -13.51
C LYS A 2 -8.81 -1.29 -12.77
N GLU A 3 -9.67 -0.56 -12.09
CA GLU A 3 -9.31 0.56 -11.22
C GLU A 3 -9.32 0.06 -9.78
N TYR A 4 -8.27 0.38 -9.04
CA TYR A 4 -8.07 0.00 -7.66
C TYR A 4 -8.01 1.26 -6.80
N THR A 5 -8.49 1.18 -5.57
CA THR A 5 -8.40 2.30 -4.63
C THR A 5 -7.22 2.07 -3.69
N CYS A 6 -6.29 3.02 -3.64
CA CYS A 6 -5.21 3.02 -2.66
C CYS A 6 -5.78 3.20 -1.25
N HIS A 7 -5.37 2.34 -0.30
CA HIS A 7 -5.82 2.41 1.08
C HIS A 7 -5.29 3.65 1.82
N HIS A 8 -4.12 4.15 1.41
CA HIS A 8 -3.46 5.26 2.09
C HIS A 8 -3.93 6.64 1.62
N CYS A 9 -4.03 6.85 0.30
CA CYS A 9 -4.40 8.15 -0.28
C CYS A 9 -5.79 8.18 -0.90
N GLU A 10 -6.55 7.07 -0.84
CA GLU A 10 -7.93 6.92 -1.34
C GLU A 10 -8.12 7.22 -2.84
N HIS A 11 -7.03 7.38 -3.60
CA HIS A 11 -7.07 7.62 -5.04
C HIS A 11 -7.32 6.34 -5.84
N GLN A 12 -8.08 6.49 -6.93
CA GLN A 12 -8.25 5.44 -7.93
C GLN A 12 -7.02 5.40 -8.86
N VAL A 13 -6.44 4.21 -8.97
CA VAL A 13 -5.22 3.94 -9.74
C VAL A 13 -5.38 2.67 -10.56
N THR A 14 -4.65 2.60 -11.67
CA THR A 14 -4.63 1.41 -12.54
C THR A 14 -3.56 0.39 -12.11
N SER A 15 -2.59 0.84 -11.32
CA SER A 15 -1.48 0.06 -10.76
C SER A 15 -1.59 0.05 -9.23
N ILE A 16 -1.53 -1.14 -8.63
CA ILE A 16 -1.69 -1.32 -7.18
C ILE A 16 -0.75 -2.41 -6.68
N HIS A 17 -0.16 -2.20 -5.51
CA HIS A 17 0.73 -3.14 -4.82
C HIS A 17 0.11 -3.60 -3.51
N PRO A 18 -0.04 -4.92 -3.30
CA PRO A 18 -0.42 -5.46 -2.01
C PRO A 18 0.77 -5.40 -1.04
N VAL A 19 0.54 -4.89 0.15
CA VAL A 19 1.52 -4.84 1.25
C VAL A 19 0.93 -5.46 2.50
N THR A 20 1.79 -6.06 3.31
CA THR A 20 1.42 -6.63 4.60
C THR A 20 2.04 -5.80 5.72
N PHE A 21 1.18 -5.13 6.49
CA PHE A 21 1.55 -4.42 7.70
C PHE A 21 1.48 -5.38 8.89
N TYR A 22 2.53 -5.38 9.70
CA TYR A 22 2.61 -6.15 10.93
C TYR A 22 2.46 -5.19 12.12
N GLU A 23 1.28 -5.15 12.73
CA GLU A 23 0.99 -4.28 13.87
C GLU A 23 0.49 -5.12 15.05
N GLN A 24 1.19 -5.07 16.18
CA GLN A 24 0.78 -5.68 17.47
C GLN A 24 0.19 -7.10 17.31
N GLU A 25 0.96 -7.99 16.69
CA GLU A 25 0.61 -9.41 16.48
C GLU A 25 -0.53 -9.66 15.47
N ARG A 26 -0.93 -8.64 14.70
CA ARG A 26 -1.89 -8.76 13.60
C ARG A 26 -1.25 -8.39 12.27
N GLU A 27 -1.55 -9.21 11.28
CA GLU A 27 -1.20 -8.97 9.88
C GLU A 27 -2.38 -8.26 9.20
N ARG A 28 -2.14 -7.08 8.64
CA ARG A 28 -3.09 -6.36 7.78
C ARG A 28 -2.57 -6.32 6.36
N ASN A 29 -3.36 -6.83 5.43
CA ASN A 29 -3.07 -6.70 4.01
C ASN A 29 -3.76 -5.45 3.47
N GLU A 30 -2.98 -4.51 2.97
CA GLU A 30 -3.47 -3.26 2.40
C GLU A 30 -2.99 -3.11 0.95
N LEU A 31 -3.68 -2.25 0.20
CA LEU A 31 -3.40 -1.99 -1.21
C LEU A 31 -2.86 -0.57 -1.34
N LEU A 32 -1.66 -0.41 -1.90
CA LEU A 32 -1.04 0.90 -2.09
C LEU A 32 -0.78 1.18 -3.57
N CYS A 33 -0.92 2.44 -3.99
CA CYS A 33 -0.45 2.86 -5.31
C CYS A 33 1.08 2.88 -5.37
N ASP A 34 1.64 3.07 -6.56
CA ASP A 34 3.10 3.15 -6.78
C ASP A 34 3.80 4.17 -5.87
N ASP A 35 3.21 5.35 -5.69
CA ASP A 35 3.77 6.41 -4.83
C ASP A 35 3.78 6.00 -3.35
N CYS A 36 2.63 5.61 -2.81
CA CYS A 36 2.52 5.22 -1.39
C CYS A 36 3.29 3.94 -1.08
N TYR A 37 3.38 3.02 -2.04
CA TYR A 37 4.23 1.83 -1.93
C TYR A 37 5.71 2.21 -1.85
N SER A 38 6.16 3.17 -2.67
CA SER A 38 7.54 3.67 -2.63
C SER A 38 7.86 4.34 -1.30
N GLU A 39 6.98 5.19 -0.78
CA GLU A 39 7.14 5.78 0.56
C GLU A 39 7.20 4.72 1.66
N TRP A 40 6.34 3.70 1.58
CA TRP A 40 6.35 2.58 2.51
C TRP A 40 7.66 1.79 2.45
N LEU A 41 8.19 1.51 1.26
CA LEU A 41 9.50 0.87 1.08
C LEU A 41 10.63 1.69 1.72
N GLU A 42 10.61 3.02 1.57
CA GLU A 42 11.60 3.90 2.19
C GLU A 42 11.46 3.89 3.72
N SER A 43 10.24 3.87 4.26
CA SER A 43 10.01 3.74 5.71
C SER A 43 10.53 2.42 6.30
N MET A 44 10.65 1.36 5.49
CA MET A 44 11.21 0.08 5.93
C MET A 44 12.74 0.02 5.86
N LYS A 45 13.38 0.95 5.16
CA LYS A 45 14.85 0.92 4.99
C LYS A 45 15.63 1.30 6.24
N GLY A 46 14.98 1.88 7.25
CA GLY A 46 15.58 2.22 8.55
C GLY A 46 16.36 3.52 8.53
#